data_AF-A0A732JQG0-F1
#
_entry.id   AF-A0A732JQG0-F1
#
_cell.length_a   1.000
_cell.length_b   1.000
_cell.length_c   1.000
_cell.angle_alpha   90.00
_cell.angle_beta   90.00
_cell.angle_gamma   90.00
#
_symmetry.space_group_name_H-M   'P 1'
#
loop_
_entity.id
_entity.type
_entity.pdbx_description
1 polymer ?
#
loop_
_entity_poly.entity_id
_entity_poly.type
_entity_poly.pdbx_seq_one_letter_code
_entity_poly.pdbx_strand_id
1 'polypeptide(L)'
;QGRRLKKTEKDSIRDEVLHSLLPRAFTKNSLVRIWINTAAGFIVVDTSSIKRAEDSLALLRKTLGSLPVVPLTMENPIELTLTEWVRSEAAPSGFSIGDEAVLKAILEDGGTGRFKKQDLACDEILTHIEAGKVVTQISMEWQQRISFTLSCDGILKRIKFADQLISQNDDIDSEDVVQRFDADITLMTGELSNLISDLTAALGGEAKR
;
A
#
# COMPACT_ATOMS: atom_id res chain seq x y z
N GLN A 1 -13.97 -47.54 17.15
CA GLN A 1 -13.91 -47.24 18.60
C GLN A 1 -14.10 -45.72 18.80
N GLY A 2 -15.34 -45.24 18.89
CA GLY A 2 -15.71 -43.80 18.86
C GLY A 2 -15.33 -42.97 20.10
N ARG A 3 -14.12 -43.17 20.65
CA ARG A 3 -13.60 -42.41 21.79
C ARG A 3 -13.04 -41.07 21.30
N ARG A 4 -13.32 -39.99 22.04
CA ARG A 4 -12.74 -38.67 21.78
C ARG A 4 -11.23 -38.67 22.07
N LEU A 5 -10.42 -38.33 21.07
CA LEU A 5 -8.97 -38.25 21.19
C LEU A 5 -8.54 -37.08 22.09
N LYS A 6 -7.50 -37.30 22.90
CA LYS A 6 -6.85 -36.29 23.73
C LYS A 6 -6.04 -35.32 22.84
N LYS A 7 -5.73 -34.13 23.37
CA LYS A 7 -4.99 -33.09 22.64
C LYS A 7 -3.64 -33.59 22.11
N THR A 8 -2.88 -34.29 22.95
CA THR A 8 -1.58 -34.88 22.59
C THR A 8 -1.67 -35.89 21.46
N GLU A 9 -2.65 -36.80 21.50
CA GLU A 9 -2.89 -37.78 20.44
C GLU A 9 -3.21 -37.09 19.10
N LYS A 10 -3.98 -36.00 19.13
CA LYS A 10 -4.30 -35.21 17.92
C LYS A 10 -3.10 -34.47 17.38
N ASP A 11 -2.25 -33.93 18.25
CA ASP A 11 -1.06 -33.19 17.84
C ASP A 11 -0.03 -34.13 17.20
N SER A 12 0.19 -35.33 17.77
CA SER A 12 1.04 -36.36 17.16
C SER A 12 0.54 -36.80 15.78
N ILE A 13 -0.78 -37.04 15.64
CA ILE A 13 -1.37 -37.39 14.33
C ILE A 13 -1.20 -36.23 13.34
N ARG A 14 -1.33 -34.97 13.78
CA ARG A 14 -1.12 -33.80 12.91
C ARG A 14 0.33 -33.76 12.42
N ASP A 15 1.30 -34.03 13.29
CA ASP A 15 2.72 -34.00 12.93
C ASP A 15 3.08 -35.12 11.93
N GLU A 16 2.54 -36.33 12.12
CA GLU A 16 2.70 -37.45 11.17
C GLU A 16 2.09 -37.12 9.79
N VAL A 17 0.90 -36.49 9.78
CA VAL A 17 0.25 -36.04 8.55
C VAL A 17 1.08 -34.93 7.89
N LEU A 18 1.64 -33.99 8.66
CA LEU A 18 2.51 -32.94 8.11
C LEU A 18 3.78 -33.55 7.52
N HIS A 19 4.46 -34.46 8.20
CA HIS A 19 5.68 -35.10 7.71
C HIS A 19 5.43 -35.91 6.43
N SER A 20 4.29 -36.59 6.32
CA SER A 20 3.94 -37.37 5.13
C SER A 20 3.47 -36.51 3.94
N LEU A 21 2.81 -35.38 4.20
CA LEU A 21 2.28 -34.51 3.16
C LEU A 21 3.26 -33.41 2.70
N LEU A 22 4.19 -32.96 3.56
CA LEU A 22 5.12 -31.87 3.24
C LEU A 22 5.98 -32.14 1.99
N PRO A 23 6.55 -33.35 1.76
CA PRO A 23 7.31 -33.64 0.54
C PRO A 23 6.46 -33.62 -0.74
N ARG A 24 5.14 -33.73 -0.61
CA ARG A 24 4.17 -33.71 -1.73
C ARG A 24 3.54 -32.33 -1.91
N ALA A 25 3.85 -31.37 -1.03
CA ALA A 25 3.28 -30.04 -1.08
C ALA A 25 3.88 -29.26 -2.25
N PHE A 26 3.03 -28.57 -3.01
CA PHE A 26 3.49 -27.68 -4.07
C PHE A 26 4.08 -26.40 -3.47
N THR A 27 5.21 -25.97 -4.02
CA THR A 27 5.84 -24.70 -3.63
C THR A 27 5.09 -23.53 -4.24
N LYS A 28 4.75 -22.54 -3.40
CA LYS A 28 4.27 -21.24 -3.85
C LYS A 28 5.40 -20.22 -3.69
N ASN A 29 5.98 -19.81 -4.81
CA ASN A 29 7.01 -18.77 -4.81
C ASN A 29 6.35 -17.39 -4.74
N SER A 30 6.99 -16.47 -4.01
CA SER A 30 6.55 -15.09 -3.91
C SER A 30 7.76 -14.17 -3.88
N LEU A 31 7.74 -13.13 -4.70
CA LEU A 31 8.78 -12.10 -4.73
C LEU A 31 8.26 -10.84 -4.01
N VAL A 32 9.13 -10.18 -3.25
CA VAL A 32 8.91 -8.83 -2.71
C VAL A 32 10.13 -8.01 -3.11
N ARG A 33 9.89 -6.89 -3.79
CA ARG A 33 10.95 -5.97 -4.17
C ARG A 33 11.09 -4.90 -3.08
N ILE A 34 12.32 -4.50 -2.81
CA ILE A 34 12.63 -3.43 -1.86
C ILE A 34 13.48 -2.41 -2.61
N TRP A 35 13.05 -1.16 -2.59
CA TRP A 35 13.81 -0.05 -3.12
C TRP A 35 14.30 0.82 -1.95
N ILE A 36 15.61 1.05 -1.90
CA ILE A 36 16.26 1.84 -0.86
C ILE A 36 16.69 3.15 -1.52
N ASN A 37 16.05 4.26 -1.14
CA ASN A 37 16.44 5.58 -1.60
C ASN A 37 17.31 6.25 -0.52
N THR A 38 18.63 6.14 -0.66
CA THR A 38 19.59 6.69 0.31
C THR A 38 19.67 8.21 0.27
N ALA A 39 19.39 8.83 -0.87
CA ALA A 39 19.41 10.29 -1.02
C ALA A 39 18.23 10.95 -0.31
N ALA A 40 17.04 10.34 -0.39
CA ALA A 40 15.83 10.82 0.26
C ALA A 40 15.60 10.22 1.67
N GLY A 41 16.36 9.19 2.05
CA GLY A 41 16.34 8.62 3.40
C GLY A 41 15.16 7.70 3.71
N PHE A 42 14.51 7.13 2.69
CA PHE A 42 13.38 6.20 2.87
C PHE A 42 13.61 4.84 2.20
N ILE A 43 12.84 3.85 2.64
CA ILE A 43 12.79 2.50 2.04
C ILE A 43 11.36 2.22 1.64
N VAL A 44 11.16 1.77 0.41
CA VAL A 44 9.87 1.32 -0.13
C VAL A 44 9.88 -0.19 -0.26
N VAL A 45 8.83 -0.84 0.25
CA VAL A 45 8.61 -2.27 0.08
C VAL A 45 7.40 -2.47 -0.83
N ASP A 46 7.58 -3.19 -1.94
CA ASP A 46 6.54 -3.48 -2.93
C ASP A 46 5.54 -4.52 -2.40
N THR A 47 4.71 -4.10 -1.44
CA THR A 47 3.65 -4.92 -0.88
C THR A 47 2.56 -4.08 -0.22
N SER A 48 1.31 -4.54 -0.32
CA SER A 48 0.17 -3.94 0.40
C SER A 48 -0.07 -4.54 1.79
N SER A 49 0.76 -5.50 2.21
CA SER A 49 0.65 -6.19 3.51
C SER A 49 1.74 -5.72 4.47
N ILE A 50 1.33 -5.07 5.56
CA ILE A 50 2.24 -4.61 6.63
C ILE A 50 3.09 -5.76 7.15
N LYS A 51 2.48 -6.92 7.42
CA LYS A 51 3.20 -8.10 7.90
C LYS A 51 4.30 -8.53 6.92
N ARG A 52 3.99 -8.54 5.62
CA ARG A 52 4.97 -8.94 4.60
C ARG A 52 6.10 -7.92 4.48
N ALA A 53 5.80 -6.64 4.65
CA ALA A 53 6.81 -5.58 4.70
C ALA A 53 7.75 -5.76 5.90
N GLU A 54 7.19 -5.99 7.09
CA GLU A 54 7.95 -6.26 8.31
C GLU A 54 8.83 -7.51 8.19
N ASP A 55 8.29 -8.61 7.67
CA ASP A 55 9.06 -9.86 7.46
C ASP A 55 10.25 -9.62 6.49
N SER A 56 10.02 -8.86 5.41
CA SER A 56 11.05 -8.48 4.45
C SER A 56 12.12 -7.56 5.05
N LEU A 57 11.72 -6.55 5.84
CA LEU A 57 12.64 -5.64 6.52
C LEU A 57 13.41 -6.35 7.64
N ALA A 58 12.80 -7.31 8.33
CA ALA A 58 13.46 -8.14 9.34
C ALA A 58 14.54 -9.02 8.72
N LEU A 59 14.27 -9.63 7.55
CA LEU A 59 15.28 -10.35 6.79
C LEU A 59 16.43 -9.43 6.37
N LEU A 60 16.13 -8.24 5.84
CA LEU A 60 17.14 -7.27 5.46
C LEU A 60 17.99 -6.82 6.66
N ARG A 61 17.35 -6.55 7.80
CA ARG A 61 18.02 -6.19 9.06
C ARG A 61 18.97 -7.30 9.53
N LYS A 62 18.54 -8.56 9.45
CA LYS A 62 19.38 -9.72 9.79
C LYS A 62 20.62 -9.81 8.87
N THR A 63 20.45 -9.52 7.59
CA THR A 63 21.54 -9.54 6.60
C THR A 63 22.54 -8.39 6.81
N LEU A 64 22.05 -7.19 7.15
CA LEU A 64 22.89 -6.00 7.35
C LEU A 64 23.42 -5.84 8.78
N GLY A 65 22.93 -6.64 9.74
CA GLY A 65 23.20 -6.52 11.17
C GLY A 65 22.34 -5.47 11.86
N SER A 66 22.27 -4.24 11.32
CA SER A 66 21.42 -3.17 11.84
C SER A 66 20.69 -2.44 10.73
N LEU A 67 19.41 -2.14 10.95
CA LEU A 67 18.58 -1.36 10.03
C LEU A 67 17.53 -0.57 10.85
N PRO A 68 17.86 0.66 11.29
CA PRO A 68 16.96 1.50 12.07
C PRO A 68 15.96 2.18 11.11
N VAL A 69 14.83 1.51 10.90
CA VAL A 69 13.73 2.02 10.07
C VAL A 69 12.46 2.03 10.89
N VAL A 70 11.61 3.02 10.64
CA VAL A 70 10.28 3.16 11.22
C VAL A 70 9.29 3.49 10.11
N PRO A 71 8.02 3.09 10.24
CA PRO A 71 6.98 3.50 9.30
C PRO A 71 6.85 5.02 9.21
N LEU A 72 6.56 5.51 8.00
CA LEU A 72 6.27 6.92 7.77
C LEU A 72 4.98 7.29 8.52
N THR A 73 5.08 8.24 9.45
CA THR A 73 3.96 8.69 10.28
C THR A 73 3.73 10.17 10.03
N MET A 74 2.50 10.54 9.70
CA MET A 74 2.10 11.91 9.42
C MET A 74 1.79 12.66 10.71
N GLU A 75 1.96 13.99 10.70
CA GLU A 75 1.63 14.83 11.86
C GLU A 75 0.13 14.79 12.18
N ASN A 76 -0.71 14.82 11.14
CA ASN A 76 -2.16 14.68 11.25
C ASN A 76 -2.60 13.25 10.90
N PRO A 77 -3.63 12.70 11.57
CA PRO A 77 -4.24 11.43 11.16
C PRO A 77 -4.71 11.50 9.70
N ILE A 78 -4.24 10.56 8.88
CA ILE A 78 -4.49 10.57 7.42
C ILE A 78 -5.99 10.54 7.14
N GLU A 79 -6.76 9.74 7.87
CA GLU A 79 -8.22 9.66 7.72
C GLU A 79 -8.94 11.00 7.90
N LEU A 80 -8.43 11.90 8.74
CA LEU A 80 -9.02 13.23 8.92
C LEU A 80 -8.74 14.11 7.70
N THR A 81 -7.48 14.11 7.24
CA THR A 81 -7.08 14.84 6.03
C THR A 81 -7.83 14.37 4.79
N LEU A 82 -7.97 13.04 4.63
CA LEU A 82 -8.74 12.46 3.52
C LEU A 82 -10.22 12.82 3.58
N THR A 83 -10.80 12.81 4.79
CA THR A 83 -12.21 13.18 4.98
C THR A 83 -12.43 14.65 4.65
N GLU A 84 -11.48 15.51 4.99
CA GLU A 84 -11.56 16.93 4.65
C GLU A 84 -11.46 17.16 3.13
N TRP A 85 -10.55 16.50 2.43
CA TRP A 85 -10.45 16.63 0.96
C TRP A 85 -11.74 16.26 0.24
N VAL A 86 -12.42 15.20 0.70
CA VAL A 86 -13.73 14.80 0.14
C VAL A 86 -14.82 15.79 0.54
N ARG A 87 -14.83 16.26 1.80
CA ARG A 87 -15.82 17.21 2.31
C ARG A 87 -15.74 18.58 1.63
N SER A 88 -14.53 19.09 1.41
CA SER A 88 -14.30 20.42 0.84
C SER A 88 -14.27 20.40 -0.69
N GLU A 89 -14.44 19.23 -1.32
CA GLU A 89 -14.29 19.01 -2.76
C GLU A 89 -12.95 19.55 -3.29
N ALA A 90 -11.91 19.59 -2.44
CA ALA A 90 -10.65 20.24 -2.73
C ALA A 90 -9.50 19.26 -2.48
N ALA A 91 -9.04 18.65 -3.57
CA ALA A 91 -7.82 17.89 -3.57
C ALA A 91 -6.59 18.81 -3.36
N PRO A 92 -5.52 18.32 -2.73
CA PRO A 92 -4.29 19.08 -2.61
C PRO A 92 -3.66 19.33 -3.99
N SER A 93 -2.82 20.36 -4.09
CA SER A 93 -2.18 20.74 -5.36
C SER A 93 -1.44 19.55 -5.99
N GLY A 94 -1.64 19.35 -7.29
CA GLY A 94 -1.04 18.25 -8.03
C GLY A 94 -1.77 16.90 -7.91
N PHE A 95 -2.82 16.82 -7.08
CA PHE A 95 -3.65 15.63 -6.93
C PHE A 95 -5.08 15.86 -7.42
N SER A 96 -5.68 14.81 -7.97
CA SER A 96 -7.11 14.72 -8.23
C SER A 96 -7.70 13.55 -7.45
N ILE A 97 -8.91 13.73 -6.94
CA ILE A 97 -9.69 12.67 -6.30
C ILE A 97 -10.32 11.81 -7.41
N GLY A 98 -10.23 10.49 -7.26
CA GLY A 98 -10.84 9.52 -8.16
C GLY A 98 -12.27 9.16 -7.78
N ASP A 99 -12.71 7.97 -8.19
CA ASP A 99 -14.09 7.50 -8.10
C ASP A 99 -14.29 6.29 -7.16
N GLU A 100 -13.28 5.96 -6.33
CA GLU A 100 -13.34 4.88 -5.35
C GLU A 100 -13.01 5.42 -3.95
N ALA A 101 -13.87 5.13 -2.97
CA ALA A 101 -13.60 5.44 -1.58
C ALA A 101 -14.15 4.37 -0.62
N VAL A 102 -13.54 4.26 0.54
CA VAL A 102 -14.01 3.41 1.64
C VAL A 102 -14.22 4.27 2.87
N LEU A 103 -15.47 4.43 3.26
CA LEU A 103 -15.88 5.18 4.45
C LEU A 103 -16.20 4.21 5.57
N LYS A 104 -15.64 4.44 6.76
CA LYS A 104 -15.92 3.65 7.96
C LYS A 104 -16.42 4.55 9.08
N ALA A 105 -17.38 4.08 9.86
CA ALA A 105 -17.69 4.75 11.10
C ALA A 105 -16.54 4.63 12.10
N ILE A 106 -16.43 5.61 13.00
CA ILE A 106 -15.41 5.63 14.06
C ILE A 106 -15.67 4.50 15.09
N LEU A 107 -16.94 4.15 15.32
CA LEU A 107 -17.34 3.05 16.20
C LEU A 107 -17.24 1.71 15.46
N GLU A 108 -16.75 0.66 16.14
CA GLU A 108 -16.50 -0.67 15.55
C GLU A 108 -17.75 -1.28 14.86
N ASP A 109 -18.95 -1.02 15.37
CA ASP A 109 -20.22 -1.52 14.80
C ASP A 109 -20.91 -0.54 13.83
N GLY A 110 -20.34 0.63 13.56
CA GLY A 110 -20.99 1.69 12.79
C GLY A 110 -21.00 1.49 11.26
N GLY A 111 -20.53 0.34 10.78
CA GLY A 111 -20.61 -0.08 9.38
C GLY A 111 -19.52 0.51 8.48
N THR A 112 -19.37 -0.11 7.30
CA THR A 112 -18.41 0.28 6.27
C THR A 112 -19.13 0.47 4.93
N GLY A 113 -19.02 1.66 4.34
CA GLY A 113 -19.44 1.95 2.98
C GLY A 113 -18.26 1.80 2.02
N ARG A 114 -18.47 1.11 0.89
CA ARG A 114 -17.50 1.05 -0.21
C ARG A 114 -18.15 1.57 -1.47
N PHE A 115 -17.53 2.58 -2.05
CA PHE A 115 -17.99 3.24 -3.26
C PHE A 115 -17.00 2.95 -4.37
N LYS A 116 -17.52 2.68 -5.56
CA LYS A 116 -16.74 2.41 -6.77
C LYS A 116 -17.46 3.02 -7.95
N LYS A 117 -16.72 3.66 -8.85
CA LYS A 117 -17.30 4.36 -10.01
C LYS A 117 -18.38 5.36 -9.60
N GLN A 118 -18.14 6.02 -8.47
CA GLN A 118 -19.05 6.98 -7.87
C GLN A 118 -18.32 8.31 -7.79
N ASP A 119 -19.03 9.39 -8.14
CA ASP A 119 -18.52 10.73 -7.88
C ASP A 119 -18.42 10.94 -6.37
N LEU A 120 -17.22 11.26 -5.88
CA LEU A 120 -16.97 11.48 -4.47
C LEU A 120 -17.40 12.87 -4.00
N ALA A 121 -17.61 13.81 -4.93
CA ALA A 121 -18.16 15.15 -4.69
C ALA A 121 -19.68 15.15 -4.83
N CYS A 122 -20.37 14.22 -4.16
CA CYS A 122 -21.83 14.15 -4.18
C CYS A 122 -22.45 14.16 -2.78
N ASP A 123 -23.70 14.64 -2.71
CA ASP A 123 -24.47 14.75 -1.46
C ASP A 123 -24.57 13.43 -0.68
N GLU A 124 -24.57 12.29 -1.37
CA GLU A 124 -24.64 10.96 -0.76
C GLU A 124 -23.39 10.67 0.10
N ILE A 125 -22.20 11.00 -0.43
CA ILE A 125 -20.93 10.82 0.28
C ILE A 125 -20.83 11.83 1.43
N LEU A 126 -21.23 13.08 1.20
CA LEU A 126 -21.29 14.10 2.24
C LEU A 126 -22.20 13.68 3.39
N THR A 127 -23.39 13.15 3.10
CA THR A 127 -24.33 12.64 4.11
C THR A 127 -23.68 11.54 4.97
N HIS A 128 -22.87 10.67 4.38
CA HIS A 128 -22.14 9.65 5.13
C HIS A 128 -21.05 10.22 6.03
N ILE A 129 -20.35 11.26 5.58
CA ILE A 129 -19.34 11.97 6.37
C ILE A 129 -19.99 12.72 7.53
N GLU A 130 -21.11 13.40 7.29
CA GLU A 130 -21.90 14.09 8.33
C GLU A 130 -22.49 13.12 9.37
N ALA A 131 -22.84 11.90 8.94
CA ALA A 131 -23.24 10.81 9.83
C ALA A 131 -22.08 10.22 10.67
N GLY A 132 -20.89 10.81 10.62
CA GLY A 132 -19.74 10.42 11.44
C GLY A 132 -18.88 9.31 10.85
N LYS A 133 -18.96 9.05 9.54
CA LYS A 133 -17.99 8.18 8.85
C LYS A 133 -16.76 8.98 8.42
N VAL A 134 -15.61 8.33 8.46
CA VAL A 134 -14.33 8.86 8.00
C VAL A 134 -13.85 8.10 6.77
N VAL A 135 -13.14 8.79 5.88
CA VAL A 135 -12.55 8.22 4.68
C VAL A 135 -11.28 7.46 5.07
N THR A 136 -11.29 6.14 4.90
CA THR A 136 -10.17 5.25 5.24
C THR A 136 -9.37 4.81 4.02
N GLN A 137 -9.98 4.86 2.83
CA GLN A 137 -9.30 4.64 1.56
C GLN A 137 -9.90 5.56 0.51
N ILE A 138 -9.06 6.08 -0.38
CA ILE A 138 -9.48 6.93 -1.50
C ILE A 138 -8.61 6.65 -2.72
N SER A 139 -9.21 6.58 -3.91
CA SER A 139 -8.47 6.60 -5.16
C SER A 139 -8.08 8.02 -5.51
N MET A 140 -6.84 8.20 -5.95
CA MET A 140 -6.28 9.49 -6.32
C MET A 140 -5.40 9.33 -7.55
N GLU A 141 -5.21 10.43 -8.25
CA GLU A 141 -4.27 10.54 -9.34
C GLU A 141 -3.36 11.74 -9.09
N TRP A 142 -2.06 11.55 -9.30
CA TRP A 142 -1.03 12.57 -9.16
C TRP A 142 -0.56 13.00 -10.54
N GLN A 143 -0.73 14.28 -10.84
CA GLN A 143 -0.26 14.96 -12.05
C GLN A 143 -0.60 14.25 -13.38
N GLN A 144 -1.71 13.49 -13.44
CA GLN A 144 -2.08 12.64 -14.59
C GLN A 144 -1.00 11.59 -14.98
N ARG A 145 -0.13 11.26 -14.02
CA ARG A 145 1.04 10.39 -14.21
C ARG A 145 0.91 9.09 -13.44
N ILE A 146 0.43 9.15 -12.20
CA ILE A 146 0.31 7.97 -11.34
C ILE A 146 -1.07 7.97 -10.70
N SER A 147 -1.82 6.90 -10.91
CA SER A 147 -3.05 6.62 -10.19
C SER A 147 -2.81 5.57 -9.11
N PHE A 148 -3.42 5.75 -7.94
CA PHE A 148 -3.24 4.85 -6.79
C PHE A 148 -4.43 4.95 -5.83
N THR A 149 -4.46 4.06 -4.85
CA THR A 149 -5.38 4.12 -3.70
C THR A 149 -4.57 4.35 -2.44
N LEU A 150 -4.81 5.47 -1.76
CA LEU A 150 -4.23 5.76 -0.46
C LEU A 150 -5.09 5.14 0.66
N SER A 151 -4.44 4.47 1.61
CA SER A 151 -5.06 3.97 2.85
C SER A 151 -4.70 4.90 4.02
N CYS A 152 -5.56 4.97 5.04
CA CYS A 152 -5.28 5.72 6.29
C CYS A 152 -4.00 5.23 7.01
N ASP A 153 -3.57 4.00 6.78
CA ASP A 153 -2.31 3.45 7.30
C ASP A 153 -1.05 3.94 6.53
N GLY A 154 -1.18 4.90 5.61
CA GLY A 154 -0.08 5.40 4.77
C GLY A 154 0.32 4.47 3.62
N ILE A 155 -0.45 3.40 3.36
CA ILE A 155 -0.15 2.41 2.31
C ILE A 155 -0.71 2.87 0.97
N LEU A 156 0.14 2.95 -0.04
CA LEU A 156 -0.23 3.11 -1.44
C LEU A 156 -0.56 1.74 -2.06
N LYS A 157 -1.76 1.60 -2.60
CA LYS A 157 -2.25 0.37 -3.24
C LYS A 157 -2.59 0.65 -4.70
N ARG A 158 -2.54 -0.41 -5.53
CA ARG A 158 -2.93 -0.35 -6.95
C ARG A 158 -2.25 0.80 -7.71
N ILE A 159 -0.97 1.00 -7.47
CA ILE A 159 -0.18 2.00 -8.21
C ILE A 159 -0.20 1.62 -9.69
N LYS A 160 -0.60 2.56 -10.54
CA LYS A 160 -0.62 2.43 -11.99
C LYS A 160 -0.02 3.70 -12.59
N PHE A 161 1.01 3.52 -13.39
CA PHE A 161 1.64 4.58 -14.17
C PHE A 161 0.83 4.85 -15.45
N ALA A 162 0.82 6.10 -15.89
CA ALA A 162 0.24 6.49 -17.16
C ALA A 162 1.00 5.87 -18.32
N ASP A 163 0.29 5.54 -19.39
CA ASP A 163 0.86 4.86 -20.56
C ASP A 163 2.01 5.66 -21.18
N GLN A 164 1.94 7.00 -21.13
CA GLN A 164 3.01 7.88 -21.61
C GLN A 164 4.34 7.71 -20.84
N LEU A 165 4.28 7.45 -19.52
CA LEU A 165 5.48 7.17 -18.73
C LEU A 165 6.04 5.79 -19.06
N ILE A 166 5.16 4.81 -19.27
CA ILE A 166 5.56 3.44 -19.61
C ILE A 166 6.23 3.41 -20.99
N SER A 167 5.68 4.14 -21.96
CA SER A 167 6.20 4.17 -23.33
C SER A 167 7.45 5.04 -23.50
N GLN A 168 7.89 5.76 -22.47
CA GLN A 168 8.99 6.72 -22.58
C GLN A 168 10.33 6.05 -22.94
N ASN A 169 10.49 4.77 -22.59
CA ASN A 169 11.70 3.99 -22.85
C ASN A 169 11.50 2.92 -23.95
N ASP A 170 10.40 2.97 -24.71
CA ASP A 170 10.14 1.97 -25.77
C ASP A 170 11.12 2.05 -26.95
N ASP A 171 11.87 3.15 -27.07
CA ASP A 171 12.94 3.31 -28.06
C ASP A 171 14.21 2.52 -27.69
N ILE A 172 14.31 1.98 -26.47
CA ILE A 172 15.41 1.10 -26.06
C ILE A 172 15.16 -0.30 -26.65
N ASP A 173 16.17 -0.84 -27.31
CA ASP A 173 16.08 -2.16 -27.93
C ASP A 173 15.67 -3.23 -26.89
N SER A 174 14.67 -4.02 -27.26
CA SER A 174 14.15 -5.13 -26.45
C SER A 174 15.18 -6.22 -26.16
N GLU A 175 16.27 -6.29 -26.93
CA GLU A 175 17.36 -7.25 -26.71
C GLU A 175 18.27 -6.86 -25.53
N ASP A 176 18.34 -5.57 -25.15
CA ASP A 176 19.11 -5.11 -23.98
C ASP A 176 18.21 -5.01 -22.74
N VAL A 177 17.86 -6.19 -22.22
CA VAL A 177 16.99 -6.34 -21.04
C VAL A 177 17.55 -5.61 -19.81
N VAL A 178 18.88 -5.55 -19.68
CA VAL A 178 19.53 -4.89 -18.53
C VAL A 178 19.41 -3.39 -18.66
N GLN A 179 19.70 -2.83 -19.84
CA GLN A 179 19.59 -1.40 -20.09
C GLN A 179 18.14 -0.91 -19.98
N ARG A 180 17.18 -1.67 -20.52
CA ARG A 180 15.75 -1.33 -20.40
C ARG A 180 15.29 -1.34 -18.95
N PHE A 181 15.69 -2.35 -18.18
CA PHE A 181 15.35 -2.45 -16.76
C PHE A 181 15.94 -1.29 -15.94
N ASP A 182 17.18 -0.90 -16.21
CA ASP A 182 17.84 0.23 -15.53
C ASP A 182 17.14 1.56 -15.84
N ALA A 183 16.79 1.80 -17.10
CA ALA A 183 16.04 2.97 -17.52
C ALA A 183 14.64 3.03 -16.88
N ASP A 184 13.91 1.91 -16.88
CA ASP A 184 12.57 1.82 -16.31
C ASP A 184 12.59 2.02 -14.79
N ILE A 185 13.55 1.42 -14.08
CA ILE A 185 13.70 1.64 -12.64
C ILE A 185 14.04 3.09 -12.35
N THR A 186 14.96 3.69 -13.09
CA THR A 186 15.36 5.08 -12.89
C THR A 186 14.17 6.02 -13.04
N LEU A 187 13.37 5.82 -14.09
CA LEU A 187 12.15 6.60 -14.32
C LEU A 187 11.11 6.38 -13.21
N MET A 188 10.77 5.11 -12.92
CA MET A 188 9.77 4.78 -11.91
C MET A 188 10.14 5.30 -10.52
N THR A 189 11.40 5.12 -10.11
CA THR A 189 11.88 5.55 -8.78
C THR A 189 11.98 7.07 -8.68
N GLY A 190 12.28 7.78 -9.77
CA GLY A 190 12.21 9.23 -9.83
C GLY A 190 10.79 9.76 -9.60
N GLU A 191 9.83 9.24 -10.36
CA GLU A 191 8.42 9.65 -10.23
C GLU A 191 7.84 9.28 -8.86
N LEU A 192 8.13 8.08 -8.35
CA LEU A 192 7.69 7.67 -7.01
C LEU A 192 8.33 8.52 -5.90
N SER A 193 9.58 8.95 -6.04
CA SER A 193 10.22 9.85 -5.06
C SER A 193 9.47 11.17 -4.97
N ASN A 194 9.14 11.76 -6.13
CA ASN A 194 8.39 13.01 -6.20
C ASN A 194 6.98 12.84 -5.65
N LEU A 195 6.28 11.76 -6.02
CA LEU A 195 4.96 11.42 -5.48
C LEU A 195 4.98 11.32 -3.95
N ILE A 196 5.94 10.59 -3.37
CA ILE A 196 6.04 10.40 -1.92
C ILE A 196 6.30 11.74 -1.23
N SER A 197 7.19 12.57 -1.78
CA SER A 197 7.49 13.90 -1.25
C SER A 197 6.25 14.80 -1.26
N ASP A 198 5.59 14.92 -2.42
CA ASP A 198 4.40 15.76 -2.60
C ASP A 198 3.25 15.27 -1.72
N LEU A 199 3.05 13.96 -1.63
CA LEU A 199 1.99 13.36 -0.82
C LEU A 199 2.24 13.58 0.67
N THR A 200 3.48 13.44 1.13
CA THR A 200 3.85 13.70 2.52
C THR A 200 3.61 15.16 2.88
N ALA A 201 3.97 16.10 2.00
CA ALA A 201 3.67 17.52 2.18
C ALA A 201 2.15 17.78 2.21
N ALA A 202 1.40 17.18 1.29
CA ALA A 202 -0.06 17.32 1.21
C ALA A 202 -0.78 16.79 2.46
N LEU A 203 -0.27 15.71 3.07
CA LEU A 203 -0.83 15.11 4.28
C LEU A 203 -0.52 15.90 5.57
N GLY A 204 0.19 17.03 5.47
CA GLY A 204 0.54 17.89 6.60
C GLY A 204 1.96 17.69 7.12
N GLY A 205 2.78 16.91 6.43
CA GLY A 205 4.17 16.64 6.81
C GLY A 205 4.35 15.46 7.76
N GLU A 206 5.61 15.09 7.95
CA GLU A 206 6.00 14.02 8.87
C GLU A 206 5.87 14.48 10.33
N ALA A 207 5.37 13.60 11.19
CA ALA A 207 5.34 13.85 12.61
C ALA A 207 6.78 14.08 13.12
N LYS A 208 7.00 15.24 13.76
CA LYS A 208 8.29 15.57 14.37
C LYS A 208 8.61 14.56 15.46
N ARG A 209 9.79 13.95 15.36
CA ARG A 209 10.34 13.03 16.37
C ARG A 209 10.84 13.78 17.60
#